data_AF-A0A7V7WLM4-F1
#
_entry.id   AF-A0A7V7WLM4-F1
#
_cell.length_a   1.000
_cell.length_b   1.000
_cell.length_c   1.000
_cell.angle_alpha   90.00
_cell.angle_beta   90.00
_cell.angle_gamma   90.00
#
_symmetry.space_group_name_H-M   'P 1'
#
loop_
_entity.id
_entity.type
_entity.pdbx_description
1 polymer ?
#
loop_
_entity_poly.entity_id
_entity_poly.type
_entity_poly.pdbx_seq_one_letter_code
_entity_poly.pdbx_strand_id
1 'polypeptide(L)' 'LPTPLHLRNAPTKLMKELGYNKGYRYAHDDPKAAEEMDCLPEKLRGRKFFQKKGNA' A
#
# COMPACT_ATOMS: atom_id res chain seq x y z
N LEU A 1 11.05 -7.35 5.12
CA LEU A 1 11.05 -6.03 4.45
C LEU A 1 10.04 -5.14 5.16
N PRO A 2 10.30 -3.83 5.35
CA PRO A 2 9.39 -2.96 6.10
C PRO A 2 8.13 -2.64 5.30
N THR A 3 7.00 -2.47 5.99
CA THR A 3 5.73 -1.99 5.40
C THR A 3 5.92 -0.59 4.80
N PRO A 4 5.37 -0.30 3.60
CA PRO A 4 5.37 1.04 3.01
C PRO A 4 4.82 2.09 3.98
N LEU A 5 5.45 3.26 4.03
CA LEU A 5 5.18 4.29 5.04
C LEU A 5 3.74 4.83 4.96
N HIS A 6 3.21 4.95 3.73
CA HIS A 6 1.83 5.38 3.46
C HIS A 6 0.78 4.37 3.92
N LEU A 7 1.14 3.12 4.25
CA LEU A 7 0.20 2.12 4.77
C LEU A 7 0.27 1.97 6.29
N ARG A 8 1.21 2.66 6.95
CA ARG A 8 1.37 2.55 8.41
C ARG A 8 0.36 3.44 9.12
N ASN A 9 -0.13 2.97 10.27
CA ASN A 9 -0.90 3.83 11.17
C ASN A 9 -0.04 5.01 11.65
N ALA A 10 -0.66 6.17 11.87
CA ALA A 10 -0.02 7.39 12.38
C ALA A 10 -0.86 8.00 13.52
N PRO A 11 -1.00 7.30 14.66
CA PRO A 11 -1.90 7.72 15.74
C PRO A 11 -1.38 8.94 16.52
N THR A 12 -0.08 9.19 16.54
CA THR A 12 0.53 10.33 17.24
C THR A 12 0.91 11.44 16.27
N LYS A 13 1.01 12.68 16.77
CA LYS A 13 1.45 13.84 15.99
C LYS A 13 2.86 13.63 15.43
N LEU A 14 3.79 13.15 16.27
CA LEU A 14 5.16 12.84 15.87
C LEU A 14 5.21 11.84 14.70
N MET A 15 4.37 10.81 14.71
CA MET A 15 4.34 9.83 13.62
C MET A 15 3.90 10.46 12.30
N LYS A 16 2.91 11.37 12.33
CA LYS A 16 2.49 12.12 11.13
C LYS A 16 3.61 13.04 10.63
N GLU A 17 4.32 13.71 11.53
CA GLU A 17 5.47 14.57 11.21
C GLU A 17 6.61 13.77 10.57
N LEU A 18 6.85 12.55 11.02
CA LEU A 18 7.79 11.59 10.42
C LEU A 18 7.27 10.96 9.10
N GLY A 19 6.10 11.36 8.62
CA GLY A 19 5.54 10.97 7.34
C GLY A 19 4.75 9.66 7.33
N TYR A 20 4.44 9.08 8.49
CA TYR A 20 3.59 7.88 8.56
C TYR A 20 2.21 8.22 8.00
N ASN A 21 1.62 7.29 7.23
CA ASN A 21 0.33 7.44 6.56
C ASN A 21 0.29 8.56 5.48
N LYS A 22 1.40 9.26 5.24
CA LYS A 22 1.45 10.33 4.24
C LYS A 22 1.33 9.73 2.84
N GLY A 23 0.34 10.19 2.08
CA GLY A 23 0.07 9.69 0.72
C GLY A 23 -0.78 8.42 0.68
N TYR A 24 -1.36 7.98 1.80
CA TYR A 24 -2.39 6.94 1.75
C TYR A 24 -3.58 7.41 0.92
N ARG A 25 -4.04 6.55 0.02
CA ARG A 25 -5.23 6.80 -0.80
C ARG A 25 -6.30 5.81 -0.37
N TYR A 26 -7.41 6.33 0.14
CA TYR A 26 -8.52 5.50 0.58
C TYR A 26 -9.32 5.05 -0.65
N ALA A 27 -9.26 3.75 -0.96
CA ALA A 27 -9.79 3.22 -2.22
C ALA A 27 -11.30 3.43 -2.46
N HIS A 28 -12.07 3.65 -1.39
CA HIS A 28 -13.50 3.96 -1.52
C HIS A 28 -13.75 5.41 -1.98
N ASP A 29 -12.83 6.33 -1.68
CA ASP A 29 -12.92 7.74 -2.11
C ASP A 29 -12.10 7.99 -3.39
N ASP A 30 -11.08 7.17 -3.65
CA ASP A 30 -10.22 7.21 -4.83
C ASP A 30 -10.16 5.84 -5.51
N PRO A 31 -11.06 5.55 -6.47
CA PRO A 31 -11.11 4.25 -7.16
C PRO A 31 -9.80 3.84 -7.84
N LYS A 32 -8.98 4.81 -8.28
CA LYS A 32 -7.68 4.53 -8.92
C LYS A 32 -6.65 3.97 -7.93
N ALA A 33 -6.83 4.22 -6.64
CA ALA A 33 -5.92 3.74 -5.60
C ALA A 33 -5.83 2.21 -5.55
N ALA A 34 -6.91 1.51 -5.91
CA ALA A 34 -6.93 0.05 -5.93
C ALA A 34 -5.93 -0.55 -6.93
N GLU A 35 -5.60 0.18 -7.99
CA GLU A 35 -4.69 -0.27 -9.06
C GLU A 35 -3.31 0.38 -8.94
N GLU A 36 -3.25 1.65 -8.53
CA GLU A 36 -2.03 2.46 -8.57
C GLU A 36 -1.26 2.50 -7.24
N MET A 37 -1.90 2.23 -6.10
CA MET A 37 -1.23 2.29 -4.80
C MET A 37 -0.49 0.99 -4.50
N ASP A 38 0.84 1.06 -4.42
CA ASP A 38 1.64 -0.09 -4.02
C ASP A 38 1.35 -0.53 -2.58
N CYS A 39 0.97 -1.80 -2.42
CA CYS A 39 0.77 -2.44 -1.12
C CYS A 39 1.98 -3.23 -0.64
N LEU A 40 2.88 -3.60 -1.55
CA LEU A 40 4.09 -4.37 -1.23
C LEU A 40 5.28 -3.46 -0.94
N PRO A 41 6.24 -3.90 -0.11
CA PRO A 41 7.53 -3.23 0.02
C PRO A 41 8.23 -3.10 -1.33
N GLU A 42 9.03 -2.06 -1.50
CA GLU A 42 9.73 -1.73 -2.75
C GLU A 42 10.48 -2.91 -3.36
N LYS A 43 11.20 -3.71 -2.56
CA LYS A 43 11.95 -4.88 -3.04
C LYS A 43 11.07 -6.03 -3.54
N LEU A 44 9.75 -5.96 -3.33
CA LEU A 44 8.77 -6.94 -3.80
C LEU A 44 7.80 -6.35 -4.82
N ARG A 45 8.04 -5.12 -5.30
CA ARG A 45 7.19 -4.48 -6.31
C ARG A 45 7.04 -5.38 -7.53
N GLY A 46 5.79 -5.54 -7.99
CA GLY A 46 5.45 -6.38 -9.14
C GLY A 46 5.44 -7.90 -8.88
N ARG A 47 5.77 -8.36 -7.66
CA ARG A 47 5.79 -9.79 -7.37
C ARG A 47 4.37 -10.36 -7.24
N LYS A 48 4.09 -11.42 -8.01
CA LYS A 48 2.80 -12.15 -8.00
C LYS A 48 2.97 -13.47 -7.25
N PHE A 49 2.27 -13.61 -6.12
CA PHE A 49 2.28 -14.85 -5.32
C PHE A 49 1.16 -15.81 -5.70
N PHE A 50 0.06 -15.29 -6.21
CA PHE A 50 -1.08 -16.07 -6.65
C PHE A 50 -1.23 -15.97 -8.18
N GLN A 51 -1.27 -17.13 -8.83
CA GLN A 51 -1.67 -17.27 -10.22
C GLN A 51 -2.99 -18.03 -10.24
N LYS A 52 -4.04 -17.42 -10.78
CA LYS A 52 -5.30 -18.14 -11.00
C LYS A 52 -5.02 -19.29 -11.96
N LYS A 53 -5.39 -20.52 -11.58
CA LYS A 53 -5.46 -21.60 -12.57
C LYS A 53 -6.53 -21.20 -13.58
N GLY A 54 -6.19 -21.26 -14.87
CA GLY A 54 -7.17 -21.05 -15.93
C GLY A 54 -8.28 -22.07 -15.80
N ASN A 55 -9.53 -21.63 -15.96
CA ASN A 55 -10.62 -22.56 -16.24
C ASN A 55 -10.32 -23.14 -17.62
N ALA A 56 -10.02 -24.44 -17.68
CA ALA A 56 -10.00 -25.18 -18.93
C ALA A 56 -11.40 -25.19 -19.56
#